data_AF-A0A3D5WNL0-F1
#
_entry.id   AF-A0A3D5WNL0-F1
#
_cell.length_a   1.000
_cell.length_b   1.000
_cell.length_c   1.000
_cell.angle_alpha   90.00
_cell.angle_beta   90.00
_cell.angle_gamma   90.00
#
_symmetry.space_group_name_H-M   'P 1'
#
loop_
_entity.id
_entity.type
_entity.pdbx_description
1 polymer ?
#
loop_
_entity_poly.entity_id
_entity_poly.type
_entity_poly.pdbx_seq_one_letter_code
_entity_poly.pdbx_strand_id
1 'polypeptide(L)' 'QTIPWLEIEKRYAALFTNRKGNVAKPLRLALGACIIQAEYGFSDEETALMIQENPYLQYF' A
#
# COMPACT_ATOMS: atom_id res chain seq x y z
N GLN A 1 18.76 -12.40 0.43
CA GLN A 1 18.90 -11.09 1.09
C GLN A 1 17.50 -10.56 1.32
N THR A 2 17.08 -10.40 2.58
CA THR A 2 15.68 -10.08 2.93
C THR A 2 15.47 -8.57 2.84
N ILE A 3 14.41 -8.13 2.17
CA ILE A 3 14.06 -6.71 2.06
C ILE A 3 13.78 -6.18 3.49
N PRO A 4 14.42 -5.07 3.94
CA PRO A 4 14.29 -4.55 5.30
C PRO A 4 12.99 -3.76 5.48
N TRP A 5 11.85 -4.47 5.39
CA TRP A 5 10.51 -3.89 5.43
C TRP A 5 10.25 -2.97 6.62
N LEU A 6 10.71 -3.36 7.81
CA LEU A 6 10.53 -2.59 9.06
C LEU A 6 11.18 -1.21 9.00
N GLU A 7 12.33 -1.08 8.36
CA GLU A 7 13.04 0.19 8.28
C GLU A 7 12.40 1.12 7.24
N ILE A 8 11.96 0.55 6.12
CA ILE A 8 11.29 1.30 5.05
C ILE A 8 9.91 1.77 5.52
N GLU A 9 9.17 0.93 6.24
CA GLU A 9 7.86 1.29 6.80
C GLU A 9 7.97 2.40 7.85
N LYS A 10 9.01 2.38 8.70
CA LYS A 10 9.29 3.48 9.63
C LYS A 10 9.57 4.79 8.91
N ARG A 11 10.38 4.78 7.85
CA ARG A 11 10.67 5.96 7.03
C ARG A 11 9.42 6.46 6.31
N TYR A 12 8.61 5.56 5.78
CA TYR A 12 7.34 5.89 5.13
C TYR A 12 6.33 6.49 6.11
N ALA A 13 6.12 5.86 7.26
CA ALA A 13 5.24 6.38 8.31
C ALA A 13 5.71 7.74 8.84
N ALA A 14 7.02 7.98 8.91
CA ALA A 14 7.59 9.27 9.28
C ALA A 14 7.30 10.38 8.26
N LEU A 15 6.92 10.08 7.00
CA LEU A 15 6.44 11.09 6.05
C LEU A 15 5.01 11.54 6.36
N PHE A 16 4.22 10.68 6.99
CA PHE A 16 2.86 10.98 7.45
C PHE A 16 2.88 11.42 8.92
N THR A 17 3.56 12.54 9.20
CA THR A 17 3.62 13.13 10.56
C THR A 17 2.31 13.80 10.99
N ASN A 18 1.36 13.96 10.08
CA ASN A 18 0.13 14.69 10.34
C ASN A 18 -0.85 13.83 11.16
N ARG A 19 -1.06 14.19 12.43
CA ARG A 19 -2.01 13.53 13.34
C ARG A 19 -3.49 13.85 13.05
N LYS A 20 -3.77 14.75 12.10
CA LYS A 20 -5.13 15.05 11.63
C LYS A 20 -5.42 14.27 10.34
N GLY A 21 -5.90 13.04 10.47
CA GLY A 21 -6.32 12.21 9.34
C GLY A 21 -6.27 10.71 9.65
N ASN A 22 -6.60 9.89 8.65
CA ASN A 22 -6.41 8.44 8.72
C ASN A 22 -4.92 8.11 8.87
N VAL A 23 -4.63 7.14 9.73
CA VAL A 23 -3.28 6.59 9.94
C VAL A 23 -2.69 6.17 8.58
N ALA A 24 -1.40 6.40 8.39
CA ALA A 24 -0.69 5.91 7.21
C ALA A 24 -0.93 4.41 7.05
N LYS A 25 -1.56 4.03 5.94
CA LYS A 25 -1.73 2.61 5.60
C LYS A 25 -0.34 1.96 5.49
N PRO A 26 -0.21 0.66 5.84
CA PRO A 26 1.05 -0.05 5.75
C PRO A 26 1.64 0.10 4.33
N LEU A 27 2.94 0.32 4.26
CA LEU A 27 3.64 0.57 3.00
C LEU A 27 3.43 -0.57 1.99
N ARG A 28 3.33 -1.80 2.48
CA ARG A 28 3.18 -2.96 1.62
C ARG A 28 1.85 -2.99 0.87
N LEU A 29 0.78 -2.56 1.52
CA LEU A 29 -0.52 -2.40 0.88
C LEU A 29 -0.49 -1.28 -0.17
N ALA A 30 0.12 -0.14 0.14
CA ALA A 30 0.27 0.96 -0.81
C ALA A 30 1.14 0.55 -2.02
N LEU A 31 2.22 -0.19 -1.78
CA LEU A 31 3.11 -0.69 -2.82
C LEU A 31 2.41 -1.76 -3.68
N GLY A 32 1.69 -2.70 -3.05
CA GLY A 32 0.93 -3.73 -3.73
C GLY A 32 -0.15 -3.13 -4.64
N ALA A 33 -0.89 -2.14 -4.13
CA ALA A 33 -1.84 -1.37 -4.93
C ALA A 33 -1.17 -0.68 -6.11
N CYS A 34 -0.03 -0.03 -5.89
CA CYS A 34 0.70 0.69 -6.94
C CYS A 34 1.26 -0.26 -8.03
N ILE A 35 1.71 -1.47 -7.65
CA ILE A 35 2.12 -2.50 -8.60
C ILE A 35 0.94 -2.98 -9.45
N ILE A 36 -0.20 -3.29 -8.82
CA ILE A 36 -1.40 -3.73 -9.54
C ILE A 36 -1.88 -2.65 -10.50
N GLN A 37 -1.89 -1.39 -10.04
CA GLN A 37 -2.26 -0.25 -10.86
C GLN A 37 -1.34 -0.09 -12.07
N ALA A 38 -0.02 -0.22 -11.87
CA ALA A 38 0.97 -0.10 -12.94
C ALA A 38 0.94 -1.25 -13.94
N GLU A 39 0.69 -2.49 -13.47
CA GLU A 39 0.69 -3.70 -14.30
C GLU A 39 -0.55 -3.78 -15.20
N TYR A 40 -1.72 -3.43 -14.65
CA TYR A 40 -3.00 -3.53 -15.35
C TYR A 40 -3.48 -2.20 -15.96
N GLY A 41 -2.85 -1.08 -15.61
CA GLY A 41 -3.27 0.25 -16.07
C GLY A 41 -4.63 0.69 -15.53
N PHE A 42 -5.03 0.15 -14.38
CA PHE A 42 -6.33 0.44 -13.77
C PHE A 42 -6.40 1.85 -13.16
N SER A 43 -7.61 2.40 -13.07
CA SER A 43 -7.87 3.56 -12.24
C SER A 43 -7.71 3.24 -10.74
N ASP A 44 -7.57 4.28 -9.91
CA ASP A 44 -7.45 4.11 -8.45
C ASP A 44 -8.67 3.37 -7.85
N GLU A 45 -9.86 3.62 -8.41
CA GLU A 45 -11.12 2.99 -7.97
C GLU A 45 -11.16 1.50 -8.34
N GLU A 46 -10.77 1.14 -9.57
CA GLU A 46 -10.70 -0.25 -10.02
C GLU A 46 -9.64 -1.05 -9.25
N THR A 47 -8.50 -0.43 -8.95
CA THR A 47 -7.45 -1.04 -8.13
C THR A 47 -7.95 -1.30 -6.71
N ALA A 48 -8.68 -0.35 -6.12
CA ALA A 48 -9.28 -0.54 -4.80
C ALA A 48 -10.34 -1.65 -4.81
N LEU A 49 -11.13 -1.74 -5.88
CA LEU A 49 -12.13 -2.81 -6.06
C LEU A 49 -11.45 -4.19 -6.16
N MET A 50 -10.40 -4.31 -6.96
CA MET A 50 -9.65 -5.56 -7.12
C MET A 50 -9.01 -6.04 -5.81
N ILE A 51 -8.52 -5.12 -4.97
CA ILE A 51 -8.00 -5.41 -3.63
C ILE A 51 -9.14 -5.84 -2.68
N GLN A 52 -10.34 -5.27 -2.83
CA GLN A 52 -11.51 -5.69 -2.07
C GLN A 52 -12.01 -7.08 -2.50
N GLU A 53 -12.04 -7.37 -3.80
CA GLU A 53 -12.52 -8.64 -4.35
C GLU A 53 -11.56 -9.81 -4.12
N ASN A 54 -10.26 -9.55 -3.95
CA ASN A 54 -9.25 -10.57 -3.70
C ASN A 54 -8.67 -10.44 -2.29
N PRO A 55 -9.15 -11.20 -1.29
CA PRO A 55 -8.64 -11.16 0.08
C PRO A 55 -7.13 -11.41 0.18
N TYR A 56 -6.56 -12.15 -0.76
CA TYR A 56 -5.13 -12.40 -0.84
C TYR A 56 -4.32 -11.11 -1.09
N LEU A 57 -4.88 -10.16 -1.85
CA LEU A 57 -4.24 -8.87 -2.15
C LEU A 57 -4.25 -7.92 -0.94
N GLN A 58 -5.06 -8.20 0.09
CA GLN A 58 -5.11 -7.43 1.33
C GLN A 58 -4.00 -7.81 2.33
N TYR A 59 -3.36 -8.97 2.13
CA TYR A 59 -2.29 -9.48 2.99
C TYR A 59 -0.87 -9.09 2.53
N PHE A 60 -0.75 -8.30 1.44
CA PHE A 60 0.54 -7.76 0.99
C PHE A 60 1.17 -6.86 2.05
#